data_AF-A0AAN4ZAH7-F1
#
_entry.id   AF-A0AAN4ZAH7-F1
#
_cell.length_a   1.000
_cell.length_b   1.000
_cell.length_c   1.000
_cell.angle_alpha   90.00
_cell.angle_beta   90.00
_cell.angle_gamma   90.00
#
_symmetry.space_group_name_H-M   'P 1'
#
loop_
_entity.id
_entity.type
_entity.pdbx_description
1 polymer ?
#
loop_
_entity_poly.entity_id
_entity_poly.type
_entity_poly.pdbx_seq_one_letter_code
_entity_poly.pdbx_strand_id
1 'polypeptide(L)'
;FVVGRRTSQQSSLPITDLELRLLPILCRRSKIAMGYNSKMSVKAKHFYRRSLPESCIDFSSPEGKKLFTEALLEGNASIFFKLSSQFRTQDDPAFCGLSSLVMVLNALEVDPGKVWMAPWRFYHETMLDCCVPVENIKKVGLTLAQVSCLATCNRLNSELHHAKEDEDSISSFRRDVLRSVRGDDVVLLASYNRAVLSQTGTGHFSPVAAYHSASDKVLLLDVARFKYPPHWVDLRLLHSAMCSIDKASEKSRGYLNLSLKPNTRPLLMFGLRASIASSEPQFAISLASWNKFLAEPPLDDEMEELTVACRRFSQCFTDFAISCKPSESLCPKQCTDVETCTLEAVKSITTELRATNPAKLLLSSSVAALLFAFPFEEQPISDRASRLMALLDAERKSFSIDTLNEIDLLRQQISTVMCTCKLPMKFD
;
A
#
# COMPACT_ATOMS: atom_id res chain seq x y z
N PHE A 1 -14.95 -25.68 -40.04
CA PHE A 1 -15.89 -25.27 -41.11
C PHE A 1 -16.45 -23.90 -40.74
N VAL A 2 -16.44 -22.82 -41.51
CA VAL A 2 -15.95 -22.47 -42.85
C VAL A 2 -15.67 -20.95 -42.78
N VAL A 3 -14.53 -20.54 -43.33
CA VAL A 3 -14.18 -19.14 -43.62
C VAL A 3 -15.00 -18.67 -44.82
N GLY A 4 -15.71 -17.57 -44.70
CA GLY A 4 -16.44 -16.93 -45.80
C GLY A 4 -15.70 -15.69 -46.32
N ARG A 5 -14.84 -15.87 -47.34
CA ARG A 5 -14.40 -14.78 -48.22
C ARG A 5 -15.54 -14.38 -49.16
N ARG A 6 -15.74 -13.08 -49.39
CA ARG A 6 -16.05 -12.55 -50.73
C ARG A 6 -15.34 -11.21 -50.98
N THR A 7 -14.69 -11.21 -52.13
CA THR A 7 -13.93 -10.18 -52.82
C THR A 7 -14.84 -9.24 -53.61
N SER A 8 -14.46 -7.98 -53.80
CA SER A 8 -14.41 -7.35 -55.14
C SER A 8 -13.84 -5.92 -55.13
N GLN A 9 -12.72 -5.78 -55.84
CA GLN A 9 -12.39 -4.75 -56.86
C GLN A 9 -12.27 -3.26 -56.51
N GLN A 10 -11.07 -2.75 -56.83
CA GLN A 10 -10.74 -1.35 -57.14
C GLN A 10 -11.39 -0.90 -58.46
N SER A 11 -11.88 0.35 -58.49
CA SER A 11 -11.78 1.23 -59.66
C SER A 11 -11.83 2.70 -59.22
N SER A 12 -11.07 3.52 -59.93
CA SER A 12 -10.51 4.81 -59.54
C SER A 12 -11.23 6.05 -60.10
N LEU A 13 -11.12 7.17 -59.34
CA LEU A 13 -11.18 8.61 -59.69
C LEU A 13 -12.56 9.27 -59.93
N PRO A 14 -12.69 10.61 -59.79
CA PRO A 14 -12.09 11.55 -58.82
C PRO A 14 -13.16 12.48 -58.18
N ILE A 15 -12.95 12.99 -56.96
CA ILE A 15 -13.80 14.05 -56.40
C ILE A 15 -12.95 15.29 -56.11
N THR A 16 -13.42 16.37 -56.72
CA THR A 16 -12.93 17.74 -56.77
C THR A 16 -12.98 18.46 -55.43
N ASP A 17 -12.05 19.41 -55.28
CA ASP A 17 -11.96 20.42 -54.22
C ASP A 17 -13.31 20.95 -53.74
N LEU A 18 -13.62 20.72 -52.46
CA LEU A 18 -14.45 21.64 -51.68
C LEU A 18 -14.12 21.54 -50.19
N GLU A 19 -13.72 22.69 -49.64
CA GLU A 19 -13.79 23.09 -48.23
C GLU A 19 -12.82 22.50 -47.19
N LEU A 20 -11.58 23.00 -47.29
CA LEU A 20 -10.65 23.15 -46.17
C LEU A 20 -10.39 24.65 -45.95
N ARG A 21 -11.34 25.36 -45.35
CA ARG A 21 -11.17 26.69 -44.71
C ARG A 21 -12.16 26.74 -43.54
N LEU A 22 -11.73 26.84 -42.30
CA LEU A 22 -11.60 28.15 -41.64
C LEU A 22 -10.72 28.02 -40.40
N LEU A 23 -9.51 28.58 -40.49
CA LEU A 23 -8.84 29.53 -39.56
C LEU A 23 -7.45 29.79 -40.17
N PRO A 24 -7.04 31.07 -40.33
CA PRO A 24 -6.77 31.91 -39.18
C PRO A 24 -7.33 33.34 -39.29
N ILE A 25 -7.77 33.86 -38.15
CA ILE A 25 -8.15 35.26 -37.97
C ILE A 25 -6.91 36.13 -38.18
N LEU A 26 -7.02 37.03 -39.15
CA LEU A 26 -6.02 37.99 -39.56
C LEU A 26 -5.71 39.01 -38.45
N CYS A 27 -4.42 39.11 -38.19
CA CYS A 27 -3.73 40.22 -37.55
C CYS A 27 -4.15 41.57 -38.16
N ARG A 28 -4.87 42.40 -37.38
CA ARG A 28 -4.99 43.84 -37.64
C ARG A 28 -3.97 44.58 -36.78
N ARG A 29 -2.98 45.17 -37.45
CA ARG A 29 -2.02 46.13 -36.90
C ARG A 29 -2.74 47.41 -36.49
N SER A 30 -2.81 47.68 -35.20
CA SER A 30 -2.96 49.03 -34.65
C SER A 30 -1.61 49.44 -34.05
N LYS A 31 -0.92 50.38 -34.72
CA LYS A 31 0.29 51.03 -34.19
C LYS A 31 -0.11 51.93 -33.02
N ILE A 32 0.15 51.48 -31.80
CA ILE A 32 0.32 52.36 -30.64
C ILE A 32 1.71 52.05 -30.10
N ALA A 33 2.62 53.00 -30.25
CA ALA A 33 3.95 52.92 -29.67
C ALA A 33 3.84 53.16 -28.17
N MET A 34 3.78 52.07 -27.39
CA MET A 34 4.10 52.07 -25.97
C MET A 34 5.28 51.11 -25.78
N GLY A 35 6.40 51.65 -25.29
CA GLY A 35 7.59 50.88 -24.96
C GLY A 35 7.27 49.84 -23.92
N TYR A 36 7.05 48.60 -24.37
CA TYR A 36 6.97 47.44 -23.49
C TYR A 36 8.33 46.76 -23.47
N ASN A 37 9.01 46.94 -22.34
CA ASN A 37 10.19 46.18 -21.94
C ASN A 37 9.94 44.69 -22.23
N SER A 38 10.70 44.11 -23.17
CA SER A 38 10.63 42.69 -23.48
C SER A 38 11.17 41.90 -22.29
N LYS A 39 10.31 41.62 -21.31
CA LYS A 39 10.60 40.59 -20.31
C LYS A 39 10.84 39.30 -21.08
N MET A 40 12.08 38.82 -21.02
CA MET A 40 12.49 37.53 -21.56
C MET A 40 11.49 36.48 -21.09
N SER A 41 10.70 35.93 -22.02
CA SER A 41 9.95 34.70 -21.79
C SER A 41 11.00 33.60 -21.62
N VAL A 42 11.35 33.30 -20.37
CA VAL A 42 12.14 32.11 -20.05
C VAL A 42 11.27 30.92 -20.45
N LYS A 43 11.50 30.35 -21.64
CA LYS A 43 10.89 29.08 -22.02
C LYS A 43 11.27 28.07 -20.94
N ALA A 44 10.29 27.60 -20.17
CA ALA A 44 10.50 26.58 -19.18
C ALA A 44 11.18 25.37 -19.85
N LYS A 45 12.38 25.00 -19.37
CA LYS A 45 13.11 23.85 -19.88
C LYS A 45 12.38 22.58 -19.44
N HIS A 46 11.61 21.98 -20.33
CA HIS A 46 10.94 20.70 -20.10
C HIS A 46 11.86 19.54 -20.48
N PHE A 47 11.65 18.37 -19.88
CA PHE A 47 12.44 17.16 -20.13
C PHE A 47 11.51 15.99 -20.47
N TYR A 48 11.88 15.16 -21.44
CA TYR A 48 11.22 13.89 -21.75
C TYR A 48 12.25 12.77 -21.73
N ARG A 49 12.28 12.00 -20.63
CA ARG A 49 13.24 10.91 -20.38
C ARG A 49 14.71 11.32 -20.57
N ARG A 50 15.60 10.37 -20.33
CA ARG A 50 17.02 10.43 -20.61
C ARG A 50 17.47 9.08 -21.15
N SER A 51 18.45 9.10 -22.05
CA SER A 51 19.11 7.87 -22.50
C SER A 51 19.84 7.22 -21.33
N LEU A 52 19.72 5.91 -21.21
CA LEU A 52 20.54 5.15 -20.27
C LEU A 52 22.02 5.25 -20.67
N PRO A 53 22.93 5.36 -19.70
CA PRO A 53 24.37 5.27 -19.96
C PRO A 53 24.77 3.84 -20.33
N GLU A 54 25.97 3.66 -20.91
CA GLU A 54 26.50 2.34 -21.34
C GLU A 54 26.64 1.34 -20.19
N SER A 55 26.73 1.81 -18.95
CA SER A 55 26.73 1.00 -17.73
C SER A 55 25.37 0.34 -17.41
N CYS A 56 24.31 0.69 -18.15
CA CYS A 56 22.95 0.23 -17.91
C CYS A 56 22.33 -0.34 -19.19
N ILE A 57 21.72 -1.52 -19.12
CA ILE A 57 21.03 -2.15 -20.27
C ILE A 57 19.52 -1.97 -20.09
N ASP A 58 18.86 -1.35 -21.06
CA ASP A 58 17.39 -1.18 -21.06
C ASP A 58 16.69 -2.54 -20.98
N PHE A 59 15.80 -2.73 -20.01
CA PHE A 59 15.02 -3.96 -19.83
C PHE A 59 14.25 -4.36 -21.10
N SER A 60 13.77 -3.40 -21.87
CA SER A 60 12.97 -3.61 -23.08
C SER A 60 13.80 -3.88 -24.34
N SER A 61 15.12 -3.71 -24.28
CA SER A 61 16.05 -4.02 -25.38
C SER A 61 16.11 -5.53 -25.65
N PRO A 62 16.59 -5.98 -26.83
CA PRO A 62 16.82 -7.40 -27.11
C PRO A 62 17.72 -8.07 -26.06
N GLU A 63 18.78 -7.40 -25.63
CA GLU A 63 19.68 -7.88 -24.58
C GLU A 63 18.99 -7.94 -23.21
N GLY A 64 18.28 -6.88 -22.82
CA GLY A 64 17.55 -6.86 -21.55
C GLY A 64 16.47 -7.95 -21.43
N LYS A 65 15.77 -8.24 -22.54
CA LYS A 65 14.80 -9.34 -22.64
C LYS A 65 15.47 -10.71 -22.55
N LYS A 66 16.64 -10.87 -23.16
CA LYS A 66 17.43 -12.10 -23.07
C LYS A 66 17.85 -12.36 -21.62
N LEU A 67 18.47 -11.37 -20.97
CA LEU A 67 18.89 -11.44 -19.56
C LEU A 67 17.71 -11.81 -18.64
N PHE A 68 16.53 -11.21 -18.87
CA PHE A 68 15.34 -11.53 -18.10
C PHE A 68 14.84 -12.95 -18.34
N THR A 69 14.84 -13.41 -19.59
CA THR A 69 14.40 -14.77 -19.93
C THR A 69 15.32 -15.80 -19.27
N GLU A 70 16.63 -15.60 -19.35
CA GLU A 70 17.63 -16.47 -18.72
C GLU A 70 17.48 -16.45 -17.18
N ALA A 71 17.39 -15.27 -16.56
CA ALA A 71 17.15 -15.13 -15.12
C ALA A 71 15.85 -15.79 -14.66
N LEU A 72 14.77 -15.67 -15.43
CA LEU A 72 13.48 -16.28 -15.13
C LEU A 72 13.55 -17.82 -15.19
N LEU A 73 14.23 -18.36 -16.21
CA LEU A 73 14.42 -19.81 -16.34
C LEU A 73 15.32 -20.39 -15.23
N GLU A 74 16.25 -19.59 -14.70
CA GLU A 74 17.06 -19.92 -13.52
C GLU A 74 16.30 -19.80 -12.19
N GLY A 75 15.05 -19.31 -12.19
CA GLY A 75 14.27 -19.04 -10.99
C GLY A 75 14.70 -17.77 -10.24
N ASN A 76 15.53 -16.91 -10.83
CA ASN A 76 16.06 -15.69 -10.24
C ASN A 76 15.22 -14.44 -10.58
N ALA A 77 13.92 -14.60 -10.82
CA ALA A 77 13.02 -13.51 -11.17
C ALA A 77 11.57 -13.73 -10.70
N SER A 78 11.34 -14.56 -9.67
CA SER A 78 10.00 -14.87 -9.15
C SER A 78 9.29 -13.62 -8.60
N ILE A 79 10.00 -12.80 -7.81
CA ILE A 79 9.42 -11.58 -7.21
C ILE A 79 9.03 -10.53 -8.25
N PHE A 80 9.60 -10.59 -9.47
CA PHE A 80 9.28 -9.68 -10.57
C PHE A 80 7.78 -9.65 -10.85
N PHE A 81 7.08 -10.80 -10.81
CA PHE A 81 5.66 -10.84 -11.12
C PHE A 81 4.86 -9.98 -10.14
N LYS A 82 5.07 -10.15 -8.83
CA LYS A 82 4.44 -9.33 -7.78
C LYS A 82 4.79 -7.85 -7.92
N LEU A 83 6.08 -7.51 -8.11
CA LEU A 83 6.50 -6.12 -8.23
C LEU A 83 6.00 -5.44 -9.51
N SER A 84 6.01 -6.15 -10.64
CA SER A 84 5.56 -5.64 -11.94
C SER A 84 4.08 -5.29 -11.93
N SER A 85 3.25 -6.07 -11.23
CA SER A 85 1.83 -5.78 -11.01
C SER A 85 1.60 -4.49 -10.23
N GLN A 86 2.58 -4.06 -9.43
CA GLN A 86 2.50 -2.84 -8.62
C GLN A 86 3.31 -1.67 -9.19
N PHE A 87 3.93 -1.85 -10.37
CA PHE A 87 4.92 -0.91 -10.84
C PHE A 87 4.30 0.44 -11.21
N ARG A 88 4.73 1.48 -10.51
CA ARG A 88 4.17 2.83 -10.59
C ARG A 88 5.24 3.89 -10.81
N THR A 89 4.80 5.05 -11.29
CA THR A 89 5.66 6.23 -11.41
C THR A 89 5.61 6.99 -10.10
N GLN A 90 6.75 7.51 -9.64
CA GLN A 90 6.76 8.41 -8.47
C GLN A 90 5.99 9.71 -8.75
N ASP A 91 5.08 10.09 -7.86
CA ASP A 91 4.17 11.23 -8.05
C ASP A 91 4.90 12.58 -7.97
N ASP A 92 6.05 12.61 -7.29
CA ASP A 92 6.90 13.78 -7.13
C ASP A 92 8.38 13.39 -7.34
N PRO A 93 9.24 14.25 -7.91
CA PRO A 93 10.68 13.99 -8.06
C PRO A 93 11.41 13.55 -6.77
N ALA A 94 10.94 13.95 -5.58
CA ALA A 94 11.53 13.55 -4.30
C ALA A 94 10.98 12.22 -3.75
N PHE A 95 9.95 11.66 -4.36
CA PHE A 95 9.17 10.54 -3.79
C PHE A 95 9.68 9.14 -4.08
N CYS A 96 10.86 8.98 -4.70
CA CYS A 96 11.37 7.66 -5.05
C CYS A 96 11.38 6.63 -3.88
N GLY A 97 11.66 7.06 -2.64
CA GLY A 97 11.56 6.21 -1.45
C GLY A 97 10.12 5.79 -1.12
N LEU A 98 9.17 6.73 -1.16
CA LEU A 98 7.74 6.45 -0.94
C LEU A 98 7.18 5.52 -2.02
N SER A 99 7.43 5.84 -3.28
CA SER A 99 6.91 5.07 -4.41
C SER A 99 7.42 3.64 -4.41
N SER A 100 8.71 3.45 -4.09
CA SER A 100 9.30 2.13 -3.98
C SER A 100 8.71 1.34 -2.81
N LEU A 101 8.51 1.98 -1.65
CA LEU A 101 7.89 1.34 -0.50
C LEU A 101 6.41 0.98 -0.74
N VAL A 102 5.65 1.83 -1.44
CA VAL A 102 4.27 1.50 -1.88
C VAL A 102 4.27 0.27 -2.79
N MET A 103 5.21 0.17 -3.74
CA MET A 103 5.34 -1.04 -4.56
C MET A 103 5.57 -2.28 -3.70
N VAL A 104 6.47 -2.19 -2.71
CA VAL A 104 6.77 -3.31 -1.80
C VAL A 104 5.55 -3.70 -0.97
N LEU A 105 4.88 -2.73 -0.33
CA LEU A 105 3.70 -2.96 0.51
C LEU A 105 2.58 -3.64 -0.26
N ASN A 106 2.26 -3.16 -1.47
CA ASN A 106 1.23 -3.77 -2.30
C ASN A 106 1.67 -5.13 -2.87
N ALA A 107 2.95 -5.31 -3.18
CA ALA A 107 3.48 -6.59 -3.69
C ALA A 107 3.47 -7.68 -2.62
N LEU A 108 3.66 -7.30 -1.35
CA LEU A 108 3.54 -8.17 -0.19
C LEU A 108 2.11 -8.26 0.37
N GLU A 109 1.14 -7.68 -0.35
CA GLU A 109 -0.30 -7.73 -0.05
C GLU A 109 -0.63 -7.20 1.36
N VAL A 110 0.07 -6.13 1.77
CA VAL A 110 -0.20 -5.47 3.05
C VAL A 110 -1.45 -4.62 2.93
N ASP A 111 -2.42 -4.91 3.79
CA ASP A 111 -3.63 -4.10 3.93
C ASP A 111 -3.32 -2.80 4.70
N PRO A 112 -3.53 -1.61 4.10
CA PRO A 112 -3.26 -0.35 4.77
C PRO A 112 -4.21 -0.05 5.95
N GLY A 113 -5.34 -0.76 6.05
CA GLY A 113 -6.37 -0.45 7.06
C GLY A 113 -7.00 0.94 6.88
N LYS A 114 -6.81 1.57 5.73
CA LYS A 114 -7.34 2.90 5.41
C LYS A 114 -7.80 2.91 3.97
N VAL A 115 -8.91 3.59 3.70
CA VAL A 115 -9.45 3.77 2.36
C VAL A 115 -8.55 4.75 1.60
N TRP A 116 -8.10 4.35 0.41
CA TRP A 116 -7.41 5.25 -0.51
C TRP A 116 -8.41 6.05 -1.34
N MET A 117 -9.28 5.31 -2.05
CA MET A 117 -10.37 5.84 -2.84
C MET A 117 -11.56 4.93 -2.62
N ALA A 118 -12.64 5.43 -2.03
CA ALA A 118 -13.76 4.59 -1.64
C ALA A 118 -14.30 3.75 -2.82
N PRO A 119 -14.57 2.44 -2.63
CA PRO A 119 -14.43 1.63 -1.40
C PRO A 119 -13.06 0.96 -1.22
N TRP A 120 -12.07 1.29 -2.05
CA TRP A 120 -10.81 0.57 -2.18
C TRP A 120 -9.78 0.96 -1.11
N ARG A 121 -9.21 -0.06 -0.47
CA ARG A 121 -8.04 0.04 0.40
C ARG A 121 -6.83 -0.44 -0.37
N PHE A 122 -5.87 0.47 -0.55
CA PHE A 122 -4.67 0.19 -1.33
C PHE A 122 -3.59 1.19 -0.94
N TYR A 123 -2.32 0.77 -0.83
CA TYR A 123 -1.30 1.73 -0.45
C TYR A 123 -1.07 2.75 -1.56
N HIS A 124 -1.01 4.01 -1.13
CA HIS A 124 -0.63 5.15 -1.94
C HIS A 124 0.41 6.00 -1.20
N GLU A 125 1.21 6.79 -1.93
CA GLU A 125 2.35 7.53 -1.36
C GLU A 125 1.93 8.50 -0.25
N THR A 126 0.74 9.08 -0.39
CA THR A 126 0.12 10.01 0.56
C THR A 126 -0.23 9.38 1.90
N MET A 127 -0.15 8.05 2.03
CA MET A 127 -0.44 7.33 3.28
C MET A 127 0.81 7.06 4.13
N LEU A 128 2.00 7.38 3.63
CA LEU A 128 3.28 7.05 4.26
C LEU A 128 3.86 8.27 4.99
N ASP A 129 3.18 8.70 6.04
CA ASP A 129 3.44 9.96 6.78
C ASP A 129 3.82 9.75 8.26
N CYS A 130 3.90 8.51 8.73
CA CYS A 130 4.02 8.18 10.16
C CYS A 130 5.36 8.54 10.81
N CYS A 131 6.47 8.56 10.07
CA CYS A 131 7.80 8.89 10.59
C CYS A 131 8.29 10.28 10.18
N VAL A 132 7.85 10.76 9.01
CA VAL A 132 8.27 12.02 8.42
C VAL A 132 7.07 12.59 7.66
N PRO A 133 6.68 13.86 7.92
CA PRO A 133 5.60 14.49 7.16
C PRO A 133 5.91 14.53 5.66
N VAL A 134 4.91 14.27 4.83
CA VAL A 134 5.04 14.20 3.36
C VAL A 134 5.55 15.52 2.78
N GLU A 135 5.22 16.65 3.37
CA GLU A 135 5.68 17.99 2.99
C GLU A 135 7.20 18.15 3.14
N ASN A 136 7.78 17.49 4.14
CA ASN A 136 9.23 17.47 4.32
C ASN A 136 9.90 16.53 3.32
N ILE A 137 9.27 15.38 3.04
CA ILE A 137 9.74 14.43 2.04
C ILE A 137 9.83 15.09 0.65
N LYS A 138 8.84 15.91 0.27
CA LYS A 138 8.87 16.67 -1.01
C LYS A 138 10.09 17.59 -1.15
N LYS A 139 10.63 18.09 -0.03
CA LYS A 139 11.75 19.05 -0.03
C LYS A 139 13.11 18.35 -0.10
N VAL A 140 13.29 17.27 0.66
CA VAL A 140 14.62 16.69 0.90
C VAL A 140 14.72 15.19 0.59
N GLY A 141 13.61 14.53 0.25
CA GLY A 141 13.54 13.09 0.07
C GLY A 141 13.59 12.33 1.40
N LEU A 142 14.06 11.09 1.35
CA LEU A 142 14.17 10.18 2.51
C LEU A 142 15.56 9.59 2.61
N THR A 143 16.06 9.45 3.84
CA THR A 143 17.24 8.63 4.15
C THR A 143 16.87 7.15 4.25
N LEU A 144 17.86 6.26 4.15
CA LEU A 144 17.63 4.80 4.26
C LEU A 144 16.95 4.42 5.59
N ALA A 145 17.34 5.06 6.70
CA ALA A 145 16.74 4.84 8.01
C ALA A 145 15.28 5.29 8.08
N GLN A 146 14.93 6.40 7.42
CA GLN A 146 13.54 6.88 7.37
C GLN A 146 12.65 5.95 6.54
N VAL A 147 13.15 5.41 5.42
CA VAL A 147 12.42 4.39 4.64
C VAL A 147 12.19 3.12 5.49
N SER A 148 13.20 2.68 6.25
CA SER A 148 13.07 1.54 7.17
C SER A 148 12.02 1.80 8.28
N CYS A 149 11.97 3.02 8.83
CA CYS A 149 10.96 3.43 9.79
C CYS A 149 9.55 3.35 9.18
N LEU A 150 9.36 3.96 8.00
CA LEU A 150 8.07 3.93 7.30
C LEU A 150 7.63 2.50 6.99
N ALA A 151 8.54 1.62 6.56
CA ALA A 151 8.25 0.21 6.34
C ALA A 151 7.79 -0.48 7.63
N THR A 152 8.50 -0.26 8.73
CA THR A 152 8.21 -0.87 10.04
C THR A 152 6.86 -0.44 10.59
N CYS A 153 6.52 0.84 10.45
CA CYS A 153 5.22 1.39 10.83
C CYS A 153 4.07 0.86 9.97
N ASN A 154 4.36 0.43 8.75
CA ASN A 154 3.39 -0.15 7.81
C ASN A 154 3.51 -1.68 7.75
N ARG A 155 3.68 -2.31 8.92
CA ARG A 155 3.60 -3.77 9.12
C ARG A 155 4.66 -4.60 8.41
N LEU A 156 5.73 -4.01 7.89
CA LEU A 156 6.86 -4.77 7.35
C LEU A 156 7.94 -4.99 8.40
N ASN A 157 8.55 -6.17 8.41
CA ASN A 157 9.87 -6.37 9.00
C ASN A 157 10.89 -5.73 8.05
N SER A 158 11.84 -4.99 8.61
CA SER A 158 12.81 -4.21 7.84
C SER A 158 14.22 -4.45 8.36
N GLU A 159 15.00 -5.24 7.62
CA GLU A 159 16.41 -5.46 7.89
C GLU A 159 17.23 -4.44 7.09
N LEU A 160 17.83 -3.47 7.79
CA LEU A 160 18.60 -2.40 7.18
C LEU A 160 20.08 -2.77 7.08
N HIS A 161 20.62 -2.71 5.86
CA HIS A 161 22.03 -2.98 5.59
C HIS A 161 22.70 -1.76 4.97
N HIS A 162 23.63 -1.13 5.70
CA HIS A 162 24.54 -0.14 5.13
C HIS A 162 25.64 -0.82 4.32
N ALA A 163 25.90 -0.30 3.12
CA ALA A 163 26.96 -0.83 2.27
C ALA A 163 28.35 -0.39 2.77
N LYS A 164 29.33 -1.29 2.62
CA LYS A 164 30.74 -1.05 2.95
C LYS A 164 31.60 -1.51 1.79
N GLU A 165 32.75 -0.86 1.60
CA GLU A 165 33.69 -1.17 0.52
C GLU A 165 34.58 -2.38 0.89
N ASP A 166 33.96 -3.55 1.03
CA ASP A 166 34.63 -4.81 1.33
C ASP A 166 33.94 -6.03 0.67
N GLU A 167 34.68 -7.13 0.52
CA GLU A 167 34.21 -8.34 -0.16
C GLU A 167 33.09 -9.08 0.59
N ASP A 168 33.05 -8.95 1.92
CA ASP A 168 31.99 -9.56 2.74
C ASP A 168 30.65 -8.85 2.53
N SER A 169 30.68 -7.52 2.39
CA SER A 169 29.52 -6.68 2.11
C SER A 169 28.90 -7.02 0.76
N ILE A 170 29.71 -7.15 -0.30
CA ILE A 170 29.18 -7.52 -1.63
C ILE A 170 28.70 -8.98 -1.67
N SER A 171 29.39 -9.90 -0.99
CA SER A 171 28.97 -11.30 -0.90
C SER A 171 27.63 -11.43 -0.18
N SER A 172 27.45 -10.69 0.92
CA SER A 172 26.19 -10.62 1.65
C SER A 172 25.08 -10.00 0.79
N PHE A 173 25.38 -8.90 0.08
CA PHE A 173 24.42 -8.27 -0.82
C PHE A 173 23.95 -9.22 -1.93
N ARG A 174 24.86 -9.96 -2.58
CA ARG A 174 24.50 -10.94 -3.61
C ARG A 174 23.60 -12.05 -3.07
N ARG A 175 23.88 -12.54 -1.86
CA ARG A 175 23.04 -13.53 -1.18
C ARG A 175 21.63 -13.01 -0.93
N ASP A 176 21.51 -11.76 -0.47
CA ASP A 176 20.22 -11.16 -0.15
C ASP A 176 19.42 -10.81 -1.41
N VAL A 177 20.09 -10.38 -2.49
CA VAL A 177 19.49 -10.26 -3.82
C VAL A 177 18.91 -11.61 -4.26
N LEU A 178 19.69 -12.69 -4.19
CA LEU A 178 19.23 -14.03 -4.57
C LEU A 178 18.05 -14.50 -3.71
N ARG A 179 18.07 -14.26 -2.38
CA ARG A 179 16.95 -14.57 -1.49
C ARG A 179 15.68 -13.85 -1.94
N SER A 180 15.78 -12.55 -2.22
CA SER A 180 14.62 -11.75 -2.62
C SER A 180 14.08 -12.14 -3.99
N VAL A 181 14.93 -12.27 -5.02
CA VAL A 181 14.44 -12.48 -6.39
C VAL A 181 13.95 -13.90 -6.66
N ARG A 182 14.38 -14.89 -5.87
CA ARG A 182 13.90 -16.28 -5.97
C ARG A 182 12.59 -16.50 -5.23
N GLY A 183 12.37 -15.79 -4.13
CA GLY A 183 11.18 -15.87 -3.31
C GLY A 183 10.05 -14.96 -3.78
N ASP A 184 8.99 -14.91 -2.98
CA ASP A 184 7.80 -14.09 -3.21
C ASP A 184 7.33 -13.33 -1.94
N ASP A 185 8.10 -13.42 -0.86
CA ASP A 185 7.81 -12.96 0.51
C ASP A 185 8.79 -11.91 1.03
N VAL A 186 9.97 -11.78 0.40
CA VAL A 186 11.00 -10.78 0.70
C VAL A 186 11.30 -9.93 -0.53
N VAL A 187 11.20 -8.61 -0.39
CA VAL A 187 11.60 -7.64 -1.42
C VAL A 187 12.84 -6.88 -0.98
N LEU A 188 13.88 -6.90 -1.82
CA LEU A 188 15.05 -6.06 -1.64
C LEU A 188 14.82 -4.67 -2.25
N LEU A 189 14.92 -3.64 -1.41
CA LEU A 189 14.83 -2.24 -1.81
C LEU A 189 16.21 -1.58 -1.73
N ALA A 190 16.79 -1.22 -2.88
CA ALA A 190 18.11 -0.60 -2.95
C ALA A 190 18.03 0.93 -2.80
N SER A 191 18.99 1.52 -2.09
CA SER A 191 19.28 2.95 -2.00
C SER A 191 20.66 3.22 -2.55
N TYR A 192 20.76 3.95 -3.65
CA TYR A 192 22.03 4.09 -4.38
C TYR A 192 22.22 5.49 -4.95
N ASN A 193 23.47 5.84 -5.27
CA ASN A 193 23.83 7.09 -5.91
C ASN A 193 23.85 6.93 -7.44
N ARG A 194 22.91 7.56 -8.15
CA ARG A 194 22.79 7.52 -9.61
C ARG A 194 24.05 7.96 -10.34
N ALA A 195 24.80 8.91 -9.78
CA ALA A 195 26.02 9.42 -10.41
C ALA A 195 27.08 8.32 -10.63
N VAL A 196 27.16 7.33 -9.74
CA VAL A 196 28.09 6.20 -9.86
C VAL A 196 27.71 5.30 -11.04
N LEU A 197 26.42 5.18 -11.34
CA LEU A 197 25.91 4.48 -12.53
C LEU A 197 26.01 5.35 -13.79
N SER A 198 26.64 6.53 -13.74
CA SER A 198 26.64 7.53 -14.82
C SER A 198 25.24 8.03 -15.21
N GLN A 199 24.27 7.90 -14.31
CA GLN A 199 22.95 8.48 -14.46
C GLN A 199 22.89 9.88 -13.86
N THR A 200 21.97 10.70 -14.35
CA THR A 200 21.78 12.03 -13.78
C THR A 200 21.05 11.99 -12.44
N GLY A 201 21.42 12.87 -11.52
CA GLY A 201 20.86 12.93 -10.16
C GLY A 201 21.77 12.29 -9.13
N THR A 202 21.34 12.34 -7.86
CA THR A 202 22.11 11.85 -6.71
C THR A 202 21.46 10.58 -6.13
N GLY A 203 20.97 10.62 -4.89
CA GLY A 203 20.34 9.47 -4.24
C GLY A 203 19.04 9.04 -4.91
N HIS A 204 18.81 7.73 -4.96
CA HIS A 204 17.59 7.13 -5.49
C HIS A 204 17.27 5.82 -4.79
N PHE A 205 15.98 5.46 -4.79
CA PHE A 205 15.48 4.18 -4.29
C PHE A 205 14.73 3.45 -5.40
N SER A 206 14.92 2.14 -5.51
CA SER A 206 14.10 1.29 -6.39
C SER A 206 14.19 -0.19 -5.97
N PRO A 207 13.11 -0.98 -6.14
CA PRO A 207 13.15 -2.42 -5.90
C PRO A 207 14.06 -3.16 -6.89
N VAL A 208 14.74 -4.20 -6.40
CA VAL A 208 15.43 -5.19 -7.24
C VAL A 208 14.47 -6.32 -7.57
N ALA A 209 14.32 -6.64 -8.86
CA ALA A 209 13.28 -7.57 -9.31
C ALA A 209 13.80 -8.86 -9.96
N ALA A 210 15.05 -8.90 -10.41
CA ALA A 210 15.65 -10.09 -10.98
C ALA A 210 17.18 -10.06 -10.87
N TYR A 211 17.81 -11.23 -10.96
CA TYR A 211 19.26 -11.40 -11.00
C TYR A 211 19.65 -12.36 -12.14
N HIS A 212 20.62 -11.96 -12.95
CA HIS A 212 21.16 -12.79 -14.02
C HIS A 212 22.55 -13.30 -13.61
N SER A 213 22.66 -14.60 -13.33
CA SER A 213 23.84 -15.20 -12.71
C SER A 213 25.07 -15.13 -13.61
N ALA A 214 24.92 -15.45 -14.90
CA ALA A 214 26.06 -15.59 -15.82
C ALA A 214 26.80 -14.27 -16.07
N SER A 215 26.12 -13.12 -15.93
CA SER A 215 26.75 -11.80 -16.11
C SER A 215 26.80 -10.97 -14.83
N ASP A 216 26.43 -11.54 -13.67
CA ASP A 216 26.34 -10.84 -12.37
C ASP A 216 25.59 -9.50 -12.41
N LYS A 217 24.42 -9.48 -13.08
CA LYS A 217 23.59 -8.26 -13.24
C LYS A 217 22.28 -8.34 -12.47
N VAL A 218 21.78 -7.20 -12.01
CA VAL A 218 20.48 -7.06 -11.35
C VAL A 218 19.55 -6.15 -12.13
N LEU A 219 18.25 -6.46 -12.11
CA LEU A 219 17.20 -5.65 -12.71
C LEU A 219 16.61 -4.69 -11.66
N LEU A 220 16.73 -3.38 -11.91
CA LEU A 220 16.10 -2.33 -11.11
C LEU A 220 14.78 -1.88 -11.75
N LEU A 221 13.70 -1.88 -10.96
CA LEU A 221 12.42 -1.30 -11.36
C LEU A 221 12.37 0.19 -11.01
N ASP A 222 13.04 1.00 -11.82
CA ASP A 222 13.19 2.45 -11.61
C ASP A 222 11.84 3.17 -11.53
N VAL A 223 11.47 3.65 -10.34
CA VAL A 223 10.20 4.35 -10.08
C VAL A 223 10.15 5.75 -10.71
N ALA A 224 11.29 6.32 -11.09
CA ALA A 224 11.37 7.55 -11.88
C ALA A 224 11.12 7.28 -13.37
N ARG A 225 10.00 6.64 -13.71
CA ARG A 225 9.66 6.14 -15.06
C ARG A 225 9.57 7.24 -16.13
N PHE A 226 9.38 8.50 -15.71
CA PHE A 226 9.46 9.68 -16.58
C PHE A 226 10.90 10.03 -17.01
N LYS A 227 11.90 9.45 -16.35
CA LYS A 227 13.33 9.73 -16.52
C LYS A 227 14.07 8.55 -17.14
N TYR A 228 13.99 7.36 -16.55
CA TYR A 228 14.65 6.14 -17.04
C TYR A 228 13.68 4.95 -17.00
N PRO A 229 13.79 3.99 -17.94
CA PRO A 229 13.05 2.72 -17.86
C PRO A 229 13.69 1.78 -16.82
N PRO A 230 13.03 0.65 -16.49
CA PRO A 230 13.72 -0.46 -15.83
C PRO A 230 14.98 -0.85 -16.60
N HIS A 231 16.04 -1.19 -15.87
CA HIS A 231 17.35 -1.43 -16.46
C HIS A 231 18.16 -2.42 -15.66
N TRP A 232 19.01 -3.14 -16.36
CA TRP A 232 20.01 -4.03 -15.78
C TRP A 232 21.30 -3.27 -15.49
N VAL A 233 21.94 -3.60 -14.37
CA VAL A 233 23.20 -3.00 -13.93
C VAL A 233 24.08 -4.09 -13.31
N ASP A 234 25.41 -3.97 -13.42
CA ASP A 234 26.34 -4.86 -12.74
C ASP A 234 26.18 -4.79 -11.22
N LEU A 235 26.10 -5.94 -10.55
CA LEU A 235 25.89 -6.01 -9.10
C LEU A 235 27.00 -5.28 -8.33
N ARG A 236 28.27 -5.43 -8.75
CA ARG A 236 29.40 -4.66 -8.19
C ARG A 236 29.20 -3.16 -8.32
N LEU A 237 28.76 -2.69 -9.49
CA LEU A 237 28.58 -1.27 -9.74
C LEU A 237 27.43 -0.70 -8.89
N LEU A 238 26.33 -1.44 -8.75
CA LEU A 238 25.24 -1.06 -7.84
C LEU A 238 25.74 -1.00 -6.40
N HIS A 239 26.52 -1.98 -5.95
CA HIS A 239 27.09 -2.00 -4.60
C HIS A 239 28.02 -0.81 -4.36
N SER A 240 28.92 -0.48 -5.28
CA SER A 240 29.74 0.74 -5.21
C SER A 240 28.88 2.01 -5.12
N ALA A 241 27.74 2.05 -5.83
CA ALA A 241 26.81 3.17 -5.73
C ALA A 241 26.09 3.27 -4.37
N MET A 242 25.89 2.13 -3.69
CA MET A 242 25.38 2.08 -2.32
C MET A 242 26.42 2.52 -1.28
N CYS A 243 27.73 2.29 -1.52
CA CYS A 243 28.80 2.73 -0.62
C CYS A 243 28.93 4.25 -0.50
N SER A 244 28.35 5.02 -1.43
CA SER A 244 28.34 6.49 -1.37
C SER A 244 27.66 7.01 -0.09
N ILE A 245 28.28 7.98 0.58
CA ILE A 245 27.71 8.65 1.76
C ILE A 245 26.49 9.50 1.37
N ASP A 246 25.40 9.35 2.12
CA ASP A 246 24.26 10.24 2.09
C ASP A 246 24.50 11.41 3.06
N LYS A 247 24.49 12.64 2.52
CA LYS A 247 24.79 13.85 3.30
C LYS A 247 23.77 14.13 4.40
N ALA A 248 22.52 13.68 4.24
CA ALA A 248 21.47 13.94 5.22
C ALA A 248 21.60 13.05 6.47
N SER A 249 22.15 11.83 6.32
CA SER A 249 22.31 10.87 7.41
C SER A 249 23.76 10.68 7.85
N GLU A 250 24.72 11.20 7.09
CA GLU A 250 26.17 11.00 7.28
C GLU A 250 26.60 9.53 7.29
N LYS A 251 25.76 8.65 6.75
CA LYS A 251 26.01 7.21 6.61
C LYS A 251 26.07 6.82 5.14
N SER A 252 26.70 5.69 4.84
CA SER A 252 26.59 5.10 3.50
C SER A 252 25.13 4.80 3.17
N ARG A 253 24.80 4.70 1.90
CA ARG A 253 23.52 4.11 1.49
C ARG A 253 23.60 2.59 1.66
N GLY A 254 22.79 1.83 0.92
CA GLY A 254 22.64 0.41 1.17
C GLY A 254 21.31 -0.11 0.68
N TYR A 255 20.76 -1.10 1.36
CA TYR A 255 19.50 -1.73 0.98
C TYR A 255 18.70 -2.15 2.21
N LEU A 256 17.42 -2.44 1.99
CA LEU A 256 16.52 -3.04 2.96
C LEU A 256 16.06 -4.40 2.44
N ASN A 257 16.07 -5.43 3.29
CA ASN A 257 15.26 -6.62 3.08
C ASN A 257 13.92 -6.40 3.77
N LEU A 258 12.85 -6.34 2.99
CA LEU A 258 11.50 -6.05 3.46
C LEU A 258 10.63 -7.29 3.33
N SER A 259 10.01 -7.70 4.43
CA SER A 259 9.07 -8.82 4.47
C SER A 259 7.85 -8.43 5.28
N LEU A 260 6.72 -9.07 5.04
CA LEU A 260 5.56 -8.86 5.90
C LEU A 260 5.87 -9.35 7.31
N LYS A 261 5.58 -8.55 8.34
CA LYS A 261 5.69 -9.04 9.73
C LYS A 261 4.80 -10.28 9.87
N PRO A 262 5.32 -11.39 10.42
CA PRO A 262 4.48 -12.53 10.76
C PRO A 262 3.27 -12.05 11.57
N ASN A 263 2.12 -12.71 11.40
CA ASN A 263 0.95 -12.44 12.25
C ASN A 263 0.42 -10.99 12.13
N THR A 264 0.51 -10.41 10.93
CA THR A 264 -0.09 -9.09 10.63
C THR A 264 -1.06 -9.11 9.45
N ARG A 265 -1.25 -10.28 8.83
CA ARG A 265 -2.31 -10.49 7.84
C ARG A 265 -3.64 -10.55 8.59
N PRO A 266 -4.65 -9.74 8.22
CA PRO A 266 -5.98 -9.91 8.76
C PRO A 266 -6.50 -11.31 8.42
N LEU A 267 -7.00 -12.03 9.43
CA LEU A 267 -7.46 -13.41 9.27
C LEU A 267 -8.91 -13.48 8.75
N LEU A 268 -9.61 -12.34 8.71
CA LEU A 268 -11.02 -12.20 8.29
C LEU A 268 -11.93 -13.16 9.08
N MET A 269 -11.68 -13.28 10.38
CA MET A 269 -12.34 -14.22 11.27
C MET A 269 -13.72 -13.72 11.71
N PHE A 270 -13.85 -12.41 11.94
CA PHE A 270 -15.09 -11.74 12.28
C PHE A 270 -15.47 -10.74 11.21
N GLY A 271 -16.77 -10.62 10.97
CA GLY A 271 -17.29 -9.70 9.98
C GLY A 271 -18.61 -9.10 10.43
N LEU A 272 -18.98 -7.99 9.81
CA LEU A 272 -20.30 -7.40 9.94
C LEU A 272 -21.22 -7.97 8.85
N ARG A 273 -22.34 -8.60 9.24
CA ARG A 273 -23.41 -9.07 8.35
C ARG A 273 -24.22 -7.90 7.85
N ALA A 274 -23.61 -7.10 6.98
CA ALA A 274 -24.28 -6.11 6.16
C ALA A 274 -24.25 -6.63 4.72
N SER A 275 -25.12 -7.58 4.40
CA SER A 275 -25.31 -7.97 3.00
C SER A 275 -26.00 -6.82 2.27
N ILE A 276 -25.16 -6.00 1.63
CA ILE A 276 -25.37 -5.40 0.31
C ILE A 276 -26.76 -4.73 0.17
N ALA A 277 -26.84 -3.45 0.54
CA ALA A 277 -27.95 -2.52 0.35
C ALA A 277 -29.30 -2.79 1.07
N SER A 278 -29.55 -4.00 1.61
CA SER A 278 -30.89 -4.35 2.13
C SER A 278 -31.09 -4.18 3.65
N SER A 279 -30.02 -4.18 4.45
CA SER A 279 -30.09 -4.16 5.92
C SER A 279 -29.66 -2.84 6.57
N GLU A 280 -29.30 -1.82 5.78
CA GLU A 280 -28.89 -0.49 6.30
C GLU A 280 -29.97 0.15 7.21
N PRO A 281 -31.29 0.08 6.90
CA PRO A 281 -32.30 0.64 7.78
C PRO A 281 -32.38 -0.06 9.14
N GLN A 282 -32.22 -1.39 9.16
CA GLN A 282 -32.23 -2.17 10.40
C GLN A 282 -31.01 -1.86 11.25
N PHE A 283 -29.83 -1.76 10.62
CA PHE A 283 -28.61 -1.36 11.31
C PHE A 283 -28.72 0.05 11.88
N ALA A 284 -29.31 0.99 11.13
CA ALA A 284 -29.54 2.36 11.60
C ALA A 284 -30.50 2.41 12.81
N ILE A 285 -31.55 1.57 12.83
CA ILE A 285 -32.47 1.45 13.99
C ILE A 285 -31.71 0.91 15.21
N SER A 286 -30.92 -0.15 15.04
CA SER A 286 -30.09 -0.69 16.12
C SER A 286 -29.06 0.31 16.62
N LEU A 287 -28.45 1.08 15.72
CA LEU A 287 -27.50 2.14 16.06
C LEU A 287 -28.16 3.26 16.87
N ALA A 288 -29.34 3.75 16.45
CA ALA A 288 -30.09 4.74 17.20
C ALA A 288 -30.51 4.23 18.59
N SER A 289 -30.93 2.97 18.66
CA SER A 289 -31.30 2.26 19.89
C SER A 289 -30.13 2.11 20.87
N TRP A 290 -28.92 1.88 20.34
CA TRP A 290 -27.67 1.83 21.09
C TRP A 290 -27.21 3.22 21.55
N ASN A 291 -27.23 4.23 20.68
CA ASN A 291 -26.83 5.59 21.05
C ASN A 291 -27.77 6.19 22.11
N LYS A 292 -29.08 5.88 22.03
CA LYS A 292 -30.03 6.26 23.09
C LYS A 292 -29.64 5.66 24.46
N PHE A 293 -29.21 4.39 24.47
CA PHE A 293 -28.71 3.76 25.69
C PHE A 293 -27.40 4.39 26.17
N LEU A 294 -26.48 4.73 25.26
CA LEU A 294 -25.24 5.41 25.63
C LEU A 294 -25.49 6.82 26.22
N ALA A 295 -26.57 7.49 25.84
CA ALA A 295 -26.90 8.83 26.34
C ALA A 295 -27.47 8.85 27.78
N GLU A 296 -27.84 7.70 28.34
CA GLU A 296 -28.31 7.58 29.72
C GLU A 296 -27.14 7.56 30.73
N PRO A 297 -27.37 7.96 32.00
CA PRO A 297 -26.31 7.98 33.03
C PRO A 297 -25.80 6.57 33.35
N PRO A 298 -24.48 6.36 33.55
CA PRO A 298 -23.92 5.06 33.90
C PRO A 298 -24.36 4.61 35.30
N LEU A 299 -24.34 3.29 35.53
CA LEU A 299 -24.46 2.70 36.86
C LEU A 299 -23.15 2.86 37.65
N ASP A 300 -23.25 2.94 38.98
CA ASP A 300 -22.08 3.12 39.85
C ASP A 300 -21.19 1.87 39.93
N ASP A 301 -21.76 0.67 39.84
CA ASP A 301 -21.01 -0.60 39.83
C ASP A 301 -20.51 -0.94 38.42
N GLU A 302 -19.20 -1.20 38.28
CA GLU A 302 -18.58 -1.47 36.98
C GLU A 302 -19.05 -2.79 36.33
N MET A 303 -19.29 -3.83 37.14
CA MET A 303 -19.69 -5.14 36.63
C MET A 303 -21.16 -5.13 36.21
N GLU A 304 -22.02 -4.45 36.97
CA GLU A 304 -23.41 -4.23 36.60
C GLU A 304 -23.52 -3.36 35.35
N GLU A 305 -22.76 -2.26 35.25
CA GLU A 305 -22.69 -1.42 34.06
C GLU A 305 -22.28 -2.24 32.83
N LEU A 306 -21.20 -3.02 32.94
CA LEU A 306 -20.73 -3.87 31.85
C LEU A 306 -21.78 -4.92 31.46
N THR A 307 -22.47 -5.52 32.44
CA THR A 307 -23.52 -6.52 32.22
C THR A 307 -24.70 -5.94 31.45
N VAL A 308 -25.18 -4.77 31.88
CA VAL A 308 -26.30 -4.09 31.22
C VAL A 308 -25.91 -3.64 29.81
N ALA A 309 -24.72 -3.07 29.64
CA ALA A 309 -24.19 -2.67 28.35
C ALA A 309 -24.03 -3.86 27.40
N CYS A 310 -23.47 -4.99 27.84
CA CYS A 310 -23.33 -6.19 27.03
C CYS A 310 -24.71 -6.74 26.61
N ARG A 311 -25.67 -6.83 27.53
CA ARG A 311 -27.03 -7.26 27.21
C ARG A 311 -27.66 -6.36 26.16
N ARG A 312 -27.53 -5.05 26.33
CA ARG A 312 -28.10 -4.07 25.40
C ARG A 312 -27.42 -4.10 24.04
N PHE A 313 -26.10 -4.24 24.02
CA PHE A 313 -25.31 -4.36 22.79
C PHE A 313 -25.70 -5.62 22.01
N SER A 314 -25.85 -6.76 22.70
CA SER A 314 -26.30 -8.01 22.10
C SER A 314 -27.70 -7.86 21.47
N GLN A 315 -28.65 -7.21 22.15
CA GLN A 315 -29.98 -6.94 21.58
C GLN A 315 -29.91 -6.11 20.29
N CYS A 316 -28.95 -5.21 20.18
CA CYS A 316 -28.81 -4.33 19.01
C CYS A 316 -28.05 -5.01 17.87
N PHE A 317 -27.02 -5.81 18.18
CA PHE A 317 -25.99 -6.17 17.19
C PHE A 317 -25.77 -7.66 16.94
N THR A 318 -26.47 -8.57 17.63
CA THR A 318 -26.28 -10.02 17.44
C THR A 318 -26.52 -10.46 16.00
N ASP A 319 -27.58 -9.96 15.36
CA ASP A 319 -27.95 -10.35 13.99
C ASP A 319 -26.96 -9.85 12.93
N PHE A 320 -26.13 -8.86 13.29
CA PHE A 320 -25.08 -8.31 12.42
C PHE A 320 -23.72 -8.97 12.64
N ALA A 321 -23.55 -9.87 13.60
CA ALA A 321 -22.25 -10.49 13.88
C ALA A 321 -22.01 -11.74 13.01
N ILE A 322 -20.94 -11.74 12.21
CA ILE A 322 -20.45 -12.93 11.47
C ILE A 322 -19.21 -13.48 12.16
N SER A 323 -19.13 -14.81 12.27
CA SER A 323 -17.88 -15.53 12.46
C SER A 323 -17.66 -16.42 11.24
N CYS A 324 -16.58 -16.18 10.51
CA CYS A 324 -16.17 -17.03 9.40
C CYS A 324 -15.54 -18.30 9.95
N LYS A 325 -15.83 -19.45 9.32
CA LYS A 325 -15.09 -20.68 9.64
C LYS A 325 -13.67 -20.59 9.06
N PRO A 326 -12.66 -21.23 9.68
CA PRO A 326 -11.28 -21.21 9.18
C PRO A 326 -11.14 -21.59 7.70
N SER A 327 -12.01 -22.48 7.21
CA SER A 327 -12.07 -22.95 5.81
C SER A 327 -12.54 -21.91 4.78
N GLU A 328 -13.06 -20.77 5.23
CA GLU A 328 -13.58 -19.67 4.38
C GLU A 328 -12.69 -18.42 4.42
N SER A 329 -11.58 -18.46 5.18
CA SER A 329 -10.57 -17.40 5.17
C SER A 329 -9.92 -17.32 3.77
N LEU A 330 -9.74 -16.10 3.24
CA LEU A 330 -9.16 -15.82 1.91
C LEU A 330 -7.64 -16.08 1.84
N CYS A 331 -7.11 -17.00 2.66
CA CYS A 331 -5.70 -17.33 2.64
C CYS A 331 -5.34 -18.06 1.33
N PRO A 332 -4.31 -17.64 0.58
CA PRO A 332 -3.87 -18.34 -0.62
C PRO A 332 -3.45 -19.78 -0.26
N LYS A 333 -4.12 -20.78 -0.83
CA LYS A 333 -3.94 -22.24 -0.61
C LYS A 333 -2.60 -22.82 -1.08
N GLN A 334 -1.52 -22.03 -1.12
CA GLN A 334 -0.26 -22.42 -1.75
C GLN A 334 0.96 -22.44 -0.82
N CYS A 335 0.78 -22.23 0.48
CA CYS A 335 1.90 -22.34 1.44
C CYS A 335 1.45 -23.08 2.71
N THR A 336 1.96 -24.30 2.91
CA THR A 336 1.60 -25.18 4.04
C THR A 336 1.91 -24.56 5.41
N ASP A 337 2.96 -23.74 5.48
CA ASP A 337 3.35 -23.04 6.71
C ASP A 337 2.37 -21.91 7.05
N VAL A 338 1.82 -21.24 6.03
CA VAL A 338 0.84 -20.16 6.20
C VAL A 338 -0.51 -20.70 6.69
N GLU A 339 -0.97 -21.84 6.19
CA GLU A 339 -2.22 -22.46 6.65
C GLU A 339 -2.14 -22.86 8.15
N THR A 340 -0.99 -23.34 8.60
CA THR A 340 -0.76 -23.74 9.99
C THR A 340 -0.71 -22.53 10.93
N CYS A 341 0.06 -21.49 10.57
CA CYS A 341 0.09 -20.21 11.31
C CYS A 341 -1.30 -19.54 11.36
N THR A 342 -2.06 -19.59 10.26
CA THR A 342 -3.42 -19.04 10.19
C THR A 342 -4.35 -19.76 11.18
N LEU A 343 -4.27 -21.09 11.27
CA LEU A 343 -5.09 -21.87 12.20
C LEU A 343 -4.71 -21.60 13.68
N GLU A 344 -3.43 -21.45 13.99
CA GLU A 344 -2.95 -21.09 15.32
C GLU A 344 -3.39 -19.68 15.74
N ALA A 345 -3.24 -18.71 14.84
CA ALA A 345 -3.67 -17.34 15.09
C ALA A 345 -5.20 -17.25 15.29
N VAL A 346 -5.99 -17.97 14.48
CA VAL A 346 -7.46 -18.08 14.68
C VAL A 346 -7.79 -18.66 16.07
N LYS A 347 -7.07 -19.69 16.52
CA LYS A 347 -7.25 -20.25 17.87
C LYS A 347 -6.89 -19.25 18.95
N SER A 348 -5.79 -18.51 18.80
CA SER A 348 -5.35 -17.49 19.75
C SER A 348 -6.40 -16.39 19.91
N ILE A 349 -6.83 -15.78 18.79
CA ILE A 349 -7.85 -14.73 18.78
C ILE A 349 -9.13 -15.18 19.47
N THR A 350 -9.62 -16.36 19.11
CA THR A 350 -10.85 -16.91 19.73
C THR A 350 -10.69 -17.10 21.24
N THR A 351 -9.52 -17.56 21.68
CA THR A 351 -9.22 -17.84 23.09
C THR A 351 -9.11 -16.54 23.88
N GLU A 352 -8.37 -15.56 23.36
CA GLU A 352 -8.22 -14.25 23.97
C GLU A 352 -9.56 -13.53 24.11
N LEU A 353 -10.37 -13.48 23.03
CA LEU A 353 -11.70 -12.90 23.10
C LEU A 353 -12.58 -13.60 24.11
N ARG A 354 -12.61 -14.95 24.14
CA ARG A 354 -13.43 -15.70 25.12
C ARG A 354 -12.99 -15.50 26.57
N ALA A 355 -11.73 -15.15 26.81
CA ALA A 355 -11.21 -14.90 28.15
C ALA A 355 -11.74 -13.57 28.75
N THR A 356 -12.19 -12.65 27.90
CA THR A 356 -12.68 -11.32 28.30
C THR A 356 -13.99 -11.36 29.10
N ASN A 357 -14.21 -10.39 29.98
CA ASN A 357 -15.49 -10.28 30.69
C ASN A 357 -16.67 -9.98 29.73
N PRO A 358 -16.53 -9.07 28.75
CA PRO A 358 -17.55 -8.89 27.72
C PRO A 358 -17.96 -10.20 27.02
N ALA A 359 -17.01 -11.05 26.61
CA ALA A 359 -17.35 -12.29 25.91
C ALA A 359 -18.08 -13.30 26.81
N LYS A 360 -17.73 -13.37 28.11
CA LYS A 360 -18.44 -14.21 29.08
C LYS A 360 -19.90 -13.78 29.26
N LEU A 361 -20.15 -12.47 29.19
CA LEU A 361 -21.50 -11.89 29.33
C LEU A 361 -22.33 -12.00 28.04
N LEU A 362 -21.69 -11.84 26.88
CA LEU A 362 -22.35 -11.87 25.57
C LEU A 362 -22.60 -13.30 25.07
N LEU A 363 -21.91 -14.31 25.61
CA LEU A 363 -21.97 -15.71 25.20
C LEU A 363 -21.68 -15.94 23.70
N SER A 364 -21.10 -14.95 23.02
CA SER A 364 -20.76 -14.98 21.61
C SER A 364 -19.47 -14.19 21.35
N SER A 365 -18.46 -14.88 20.80
CA SER A 365 -17.18 -14.26 20.46
C SER A 365 -17.29 -13.27 19.31
N SER A 366 -18.22 -13.46 18.37
CA SER A 366 -18.43 -12.52 17.26
C SER A 366 -19.09 -11.22 17.73
N VAL A 367 -20.05 -11.30 18.66
CA VAL A 367 -20.69 -10.11 19.25
C VAL A 367 -19.70 -9.38 20.16
N ALA A 368 -18.87 -10.11 20.91
CA ALA A 368 -17.79 -9.53 21.69
C ALA A 368 -16.77 -8.80 20.80
N ALA A 369 -16.36 -9.42 19.68
CA ALA A 369 -15.48 -8.79 18.70
C ALA A 369 -16.10 -7.48 18.15
N LEU A 370 -17.40 -7.47 17.81
CA LEU A 370 -18.11 -6.25 17.41
C LEU A 370 -18.09 -5.17 18.50
N LEU A 371 -18.26 -5.54 19.77
CA LEU A 371 -18.23 -4.58 20.88
C LEU A 371 -16.84 -3.94 21.05
N PHE A 372 -15.78 -4.75 21.01
CA PHE A 372 -14.41 -4.24 21.05
C PHE A 372 -14.06 -3.37 19.83
N ALA A 373 -14.66 -3.69 18.68
CA ALA A 373 -14.48 -2.96 17.43
C ALA A 373 -15.31 -1.66 17.35
N PHE A 374 -16.35 -1.50 18.15
CA PHE A 374 -17.33 -0.42 17.99
C PHE A 374 -16.70 0.99 18.13
N PRO A 375 -16.97 1.92 17.19
CA PRO A 375 -16.43 3.28 17.25
C PRO A 375 -17.32 4.22 18.09
N PHE A 376 -16.91 4.51 19.32
CA PHE A 376 -17.61 5.41 20.26
C PHE A 376 -17.38 6.91 19.96
N GLU A 377 -17.47 7.31 18.68
CA GLU A 377 -16.96 8.60 18.16
C GLU A 377 -17.92 9.82 18.29
N GLU A 378 -18.92 9.80 19.17
CA GLU A 378 -19.81 10.97 19.34
C GLU A 378 -19.12 12.11 20.13
N GLN A 379 -19.28 13.36 19.69
CA GLN A 379 -18.74 14.53 20.39
C GLN A 379 -19.91 15.45 20.80
N PRO A 380 -20.08 15.76 22.11
CA PRO A 380 -19.33 15.23 23.25
C PRO A 380 -19.67 13.75 23.53
N ILE A 381 -18.67 12.98 23.97
CA ILE A 381 -18.84 11.57 24.37
C ILE A 381 -19.64 11.54 25.68
N SER A 382 -20.64 10.66 25.79
CA SER A 382 -21.40 10.50 27.04
C SER A 382 -20.57 9.87 28.17
N ASP A 383 -20.97 10.09 29.42
CA ASP A 383 -20.29 9.50 30.59
C ASP A 383 -20.30 7.96 30.52
N ARG A 384 -21.42 7.37 30.11
CA ARG A 384 -21.55 5.93 29.91
C ARG A 384 -20.63 5.41 28.81
N ALA A 385 -20.56 6.07 27.65
CA ALA A 385 -19.64 5.68 26.59
C ALA A 385 -18.18 5.78 27.03
N SER A 386 -17.82 6.84 27.76
CA SER A 386 -16.48 7.02 28.33
C SER A 386 -16.09 5.88 29.28
N ARG A 387 -17.01 5.48 30.16
CA ARG A 387 -16.81 4.38 31.10
C ARG A 387 -16.65 3.03 30.39
N LEU A 388 -17.51 2.75 29.40
CA LEU A 388 -17.41 1.51 28.62
C LEU A 388 -16.11 1.42 27.83
N MET A 389 -15.65 2.53 27.22
CA MET A 389 -14.35 2.56 26.56
C MET A 389 -13.21 2.22 27.52
N ALA A 390 -13.21 2.79 28.73
CA ALA A 390 -12.18 2.51 29.74
C ALA A 390 -12.14 1.02 30.15
N LEU A 391 -13.32 0.40 30.34
CA LEU A 391 -13.44 -1.03 30.65
C LEU A 391 -12.92 -1.91 29.50
N LEU A 392 -13.29 -1.59 28.25
CA LEU A 392 -12.84 -2.33 27.07
C LEU A 392 -11.33 -2.16 26.85
N ASP A 393 -10.80 -0.94 26.96
CA ASP A 393 -9.38 -0.64 26.76
C ASP A 393 -8.49 -1.30 27.83
N ALA A 394 -9.00 -1.50 29.05
CA ALA A 394 -8.29 -2.27 30.07
C ALA A 394 -8.05 -3.72 29.63
N GLU A 395 -9.05 -4.36 29.02
CA GLU A 395 -8.93 -5.74 28.53
C GLU A 395 -8.14 -5.83 27.21
N ARG A 396 -8.27 -4.84 26.31
CA ARG A 396 -7.52 -4.78 25.04
C ARG A 396 -6.00 -4.77 25.23
N LYS A 397 -5.49 -4.29 26.36
CA LYS A 397 -4.05 -4.32 26.69
C LYS A 397 -3.48 -5.75 26.75
N SER A 398 -4.33 -6.74 26.98
CA SER A 398 -3.94 -8.16 27.04
C SER A 398 -3.95 -8.87 25.69
N PHE A 399 -4.51 -8.23 24.65
CA PHE A 399 -4.64 -8.83 23.33
C PHE A 399 -3.31 -8.91 22.60
N SER A 400 -3.11 -10.02 21.89
CA SER A 400 -2.05 -10.17 20.92
C SER A 400 -2.25 -9.21 19.74
N ILE A 401 -1.18 -9.02 18.97
CA ILE A 401 -1.23 -8.19 17.77
C ILE A 401 -2.23 -8.72 16.73
N ASP A 402 -2.41 -10.06 16.65
CA ASP A 402 -3.40 -10.69 15.77
C ASP A 402 -4.83 -10.30 16.16
N THR A 403 -5.16 -10.40 17.45
CA THR A 403 -6.48 -10.03 17.97
C THR A 403 -6.74 -8.54 17.76
N LEU A 404 -5.74 -7.67 18.00
CA LEU A 404 -5.86 -6.24 17.75
C LEU A 404 -6.09 -5.93 16.27
N ASN A 405 -5.33 -6.56 15.36
CA ASN A 405 -5.49 -6.38 13.92
C ASN A 405 -6.89 -6.79 13.44
N GLU A 406 -7.42 -7.90 13.96
CA GLU A 406 -8.76 -8.39 13.63
C GLU A 406 -9.85 -7.43 14.13
N ILE A 407 -9.72 -6.92 15.36
CA ILE A 407 -10.64 -5.92 15.93
C ILE A 407 -10.61 -4.62 15.13
N ASP A 408 -9.42 -4.15 14.73
CA ASP A 408 -9.27 -2.90 13.97
C ASP A 408 -9.84 -3.03 12.56
N LEU A 409 -9.75 -4.21 11.93
CA LEU A 409 -10.41 -4.49 10.65
C LEU A 409 -11.93 -4.45 10.79
N LEU A 410 -12.47 -5.09 11.82
CA LEU A 410 -13.91 -5.09 12.09
C LEU A 410 -14.41 -3.68 12.41
N ARG A 411 -13.61 -2.87 13.13
CA ARG A 411 -13.91 -1.46 13.42
C ARG A 411 -14.09 -0.67 12.13
N GLN A 412 -13.19 -0.85 11.15
CA GLN A 412 -13.30 -0.18 9.86
C GLN A 412 -14.59 -0.56 9.10
N GLN A 413 -14.99 -1.84 9.16
CA GLN A 413 -16.26 -2.27 8.57
C GLN A 413 -17.45 -1.54 9.22
N ILE A 414 -17.47 -1.48 10.56
CA ILE A 414 -18.52 -0.78 11.32
C ILE A 414 -18.54 0.72 10.96
N SER A 415 -17.39 1.40 11.01
CA SER A 415 -17.30 2.82 10.67
C SER A 415 -17.77 3.11 9.24
N THR A 416 -17.46 2.23 8.28
CA THR A 416 -17.91 2.38 6.89
C THR A 416 -19.44 2.33 6.78
N VAL A 417 -20.08 1.35 7.43
CA VAL A 417 -21.55 1.24 7.43
C VAL A 417 -22.20 2.39 8.20
N MET A 418 -21.62 2.82 9.33
CA MET A 418 -22.10 3.98 10.07
C MET A 418 -22.06 5.27 9.22
N CYS A 419 -21.06 5.44 8.36
CA CYS A 419 -20.98 6.56 7.43
C CYS A 419 -22.09 6.51 6.37
N THR A 420 -22.47 5.33 5.85
CA THR A 420 -23.57 5.22 4.87
C THR A 420 -24.93 5.46 5.52
N CYS A 421 -25.13 5.03 6.77
CA CYS A 421 -26.34 5.31 7.54
C CYS A 421 -26.55 6.81 7.87
N LYS A 422 -25.52 7.66 7.76
CA LYS A 422 -25.58 9.11 8.04
C LYS A 422 -26.03 9.97 6.85
N LEU A 423 -26.36 9.39 5.69
CA LEU A 423 -26.93 10.16 4.57
C LEU A 423 -28.33 10.70 4.94
N PRO A 424 -28.65 11.98 4.65
CA PRO A 424 -29.89 12.58 5.08
C PRO A 424 -31.05 11.94 4.34
N MET A 425 -31.97 11.32 5.07
CA MET A 425 -33.31 11.04 4.57
C MET A 425 -33.95 12.41 4.25
N LYS A 426 -33.89 12.84 2.99
CA LYS A 426 -34.83 13.83 2.47
C LYS A 426 -36.20 13.18 2.54
N PHE A 427 -37.01 13.62 3.48
CA PHE A 427 -38.46 13.52 3.37
C PHE A 427 -38.96 14.92 3.04
N ASP A 428 -39.66 15.01 1.91
CA ASP A 428 -40.45 16.17 1.48
C ASP A 428 -41.57 16.48 2.48
#